data_AF-F8L8U9-F1
#
_entry.id   AF-F8L8U9-F1
#
_cell.length_a   1.000
_cell.length_b   1.000
_cell.length_c   1.000
_cell.angle_alpha   90.00
_cell.angle_beta   90.00
_cell.angle_gamma   90.00
#
_symmetry.space_group_name_H-M   'P 1'
#
loop_
_entity.id
_entity.type
_entity.pdbx_description
1 polymer ?
#
loop_
_entity_poly.entity_id
_entity_poly.type
_entity_poly.pdbx_seq_one_letter_code
_entity_poly.pdbx_strand_id
1 'polypeptide(L)'
;MKTILSLFFLFVSTQLLGDVINIQGATNITTTSSQVNAIVVDGNGNMSQQVFPYNPQTQQVDVGNANQGENASIYLTLFMMGFMWWDGYWVGHNGYYWNGHTNVYVKNVNWNNHWNNYWHNTWNQKWQNYYNKHKNDPNFPYKNNRSWPHHSGQLPSHDRPHEHSSPQQREHDFHRNPRERDFR
;
A
#
# COMPACT_ATOMS: atom_id res chain seq x y z
N MET A 1 -25.63 27.57 46.04
CA MET A 1 -24.38 28.04 45.37
C MET A 1 -23.89 26.94 44.43
N LYS A 2 -23.84 27.26 43.13
CA LYS A 2 -23.07 26.68 42.00
C LYS A 2 -23.00 25.15 41.85
N THR A 3 -23.92 24.61 41.06
CA THR A 3 -23.78 23.32 40.35
C THR A 3 -22.83 23.51 39.16
N ILE A 4 -21.73 22.77 39.11
CA ILE A 4 -20.80 22.78 37.97
C ILE A 4 -21.37 21.82 36.91
N LEU A 5 -21.83 22.40 35.80
CA LEU A 5 -22.24 21.66 34.60
C LEU A 5 -20.94 21.24 33.88
N SER A 6 -20.57 19.97 33.99
CA SER A 6 -19.52 19.40 33.13
C SER A 6 -20.04 19.28 31.70
N LEU A 7 -19.60 20.18 30.83
CA LEU A 7 -19.76 20.03 29.38
C LEU A 7 -18.91 18.84 28.91
N PHE A 8 -19.56 17.74 28.59
CA PHE A 8 -18.98 16.70 27.74
C PHE A 8 -18.92 17.22 26.31
N PHE A 9 -17.74 17.60 25.84
CA PHE A 9 -17.51 17.82 24.42
C PHE A 9 -17.47 16.45 23.73
N LEU A 10 -18.60 16.04 23.15
CA LEU A 10 -18.63 15.02 22.13
C LEU A 10 -17.98 15.60 20.87
N PHE A 11 -16.71 15.26 20.64
CA PHE A 11 -16.10 15.41 19.33
C PHE A 11 -16.84 14.47 18.37
N VAL A 12 -17.83 14.99 17.66
CA VAL A 12 -18.32 14.36 16.44
C VAL A 12 -17.26 14.63 15.38
N SER A 13 -16.27 13.75 15.31
CA SER A 13 -15.33 13.73 14.18
C SER A 13 -16.17 13.41 12.95
N THR A 14 -16.51 14.41 12.15
CA THR A 14 -16.88 14.18 10.76
C THR A 14 -15.70 13.41 10.16
N GLN A 15 -15.88 12.10 9.95
CA GLN A 15 -14.98 11.27 9.17
C GLN A 15 -15.00 11.83 7.75
N LEU A 16 -14.21 12.87 7.53
CA LEU A 16 -13.63 13.10 6.23
C LEU A 16 -13.02 11.75 5.85
N LEU A 17 -13.39 11.22 4.69
CA LEU A 17 -12.92 9.95 4.13
C LEU A 17 -11.42 10.02 3.77
N GLY A 18 -10.61 10.57 4.68
CA GLY A 18 -9.18 10.74 4.56
C GLY A 18 -8.52 9.42 4.87
N ASP A 19 -7.93 8.83 3.84
CA ASP A 19 -6.59 8.27 3.90
C ASP A 19 -6.31 7.27 5.01
N VAL A 20 -7.21 6.32 5.17
CA VAL A 20 -6.97 5.16 6.01
C VAL A 20 -6.27 4.09 5.19
N ILE A 21 -5.14 3.61 5.69
CA ILE A 21 -4.53 2.39 5.23
C ILE A 21 -5.13 1.24 6.04
N ASN A 22 -5.83 0.33 5.35
CA ASN A 22 -6.31 -0.91 5.95
C ASN A 22 -5.21 -1.99 5.79
N ILE A 23 -4.71 -2.51 6.91
CA ILE A 23 -3.70 -3.57 6.94
C ILE A 23 -4.29 -4.93 7.34
N GLN A 24 -5.62 -5.07 7.27
CA GLN A 24 -6.33 -6.29 7.60
C GLN A 24 -5.79 -7.47 6.79
N GLY A 25 -5.35 -8.49 7.52
CA GLY A 25 -4.72 -9.68 6.97
C GLY A 25 -3.21 -9.72 7.13
N ALA A 26 -2.53 -8.64 7.52
CA ALA A 26 -1.11 -8.69 7.89
C ALA A 26 -0.90 -9.81 8.94
N THR A 27 -0.36 -10.96 8.50
CA THR A 27 -0.25 -12.13 9.35
C THR A 27 0.90 -11.95 10.32
N ASN A 28 0.70 -12.40 11.56
CA ASN A 28 1.72 -12.49 12.62
C ASN A 28 2.11 -11.20 13.36
N ILE A 29 1.29 -10.14 13.33
CA ILE A 29 1.58 -8.92 14.11
C ILE A 29 0.37 -8.52 14.95
N THR A 30 0.24 -9.15 16.13
CA THR A 30 -0.65 -8.70 17.19
C THR A 30 0.08 -7.62 17.98
N THR A 31 -0.25 -6.36 17.74
CA THR A 31 0.25 -5.23 18.54
C THR A 31 -0.91 -4.55 19.25
N THR A 32 -0.70 -4.19 20.52
CA THR A 32 -1.63 -3.36 21.31
C THR A 32 -1.31 -1.88 21.22
N SER A 33 -0.26 -1.51 20.48
CA SER A 33 0.10 -0.11 20.26
C SER A 33 -1.05 0.65 19.60
N SER A 34 -1.28 1.89 20.03
CA SER A 34 -2.19 2.83 19.37
C SER A 34 -1.50 3.67 18.29
N GLN A 35 -0.21 3.42 18.05
CA GLN A 35 0.61 4.17 17.11
C GLN A 35 1.56 3.27 16.33
N VAL A 36 1.89 3.69 15.11
CA VAL A 36 2.88 3.01 14.25
C VAL A 36 3.88 4.02 13.70
N ASN A 37 5.16 3.66 13.77
CA ASN A 37 6.23 4.40 13.11
C ASN A 37 6.21 4.12 11.61
N ALA A 38 6.39 5.17 10.83
CA ALA A 38 6.42 5.11 9.39
C ALA A 38 7.60 5.90 8.83
N ILE A 39 8.12 5.43 7.71
CA ILE A 39 8.98 6.21 6.83
C ILE A 39 8.10 6.67 5.68
N VAL A 40 8.09 7.97 5.41
CA VAL A 40 7.20 8.59 4.43
C VAL A 40 8.03 9.29 3.39
N VAL A 41 7.69 9.06 2.12
CA VAL A 41 8.07 9.94 1.01
C VAL A 41 6.84 10.77 0.67
N ASP A 42 6.92 12.08 0.84
CA ASP A 42 5.83 13.00 0.51
C ASP A 42 5.67 13.18 -1.02
N GLY A 43 4.61 13.87 -1.45
CA GLY A 43 4.36 14.17 -2.87
C GLY A 43 5.44 15.04 -3.55
N ASN A 44 6.32 15.69 -2.78
CA ASN A 44 7.49 16.41 -3.29
C ASN A 44 8.74 15.53 -3.35
N GLY A 45 8.62 14.27 -2.91
CA GLY A 45 9.70 13.31 -2.89
C GLY A 45 10.64 13.41 -1.68
N ASN A 46 10.31 14.18 -0.64
CA ASN A 46 11.10 14.26 0.58
C ASN A 46 10.81 13.07 1.49
N MET A 47 11.87 12.47 2.03
CA MET A 47 11.75 11.37 2.97
C MET A 47 11.84 11.85 4.43
N SER A 48 10.91 11.40 5.27
CA SER A 48 10.85 11.73 6.70
C SER A 48 10.36 10.55 7.54
N GLN A 49 10.58 10.63 8.86
CA GLN A 49 9.98 9.72 9.84
C GLN A 49 8.70 10.35 10.39
N GLN A 50 7.63 9.59 10.48
CA GLN A 50 6.35 10.02 11.03
C GLN A 50 5.76 8.94 11.95
N VAL A 51 4.86 9.36 12.83
CA VAL A 51 4.11 8.45 13.71
C VAL A 51 2.63 8.65 13.42
N PHE A 52 1.96 7.56 13.07
CA PHE A 52 0.54 7.57 12.73
C PHE A 52 -0.31 6.89 13.80
N PRO A 53 -1.52 7.39 14.07
CA PRO A 53 -2.53 6.67 14.84
C PRO A 53 -2.84 5.32 14.19
N TYR A 54 -2.91 4.27 15.01
CA TYR A 54 -3.27 2.92 14.62
C TYR A 54 -4.41 2.42 15.48
N ASN A 55 -5.46 1.91 14.84
CA ASN A 55 -6.58 1.25 15.49
C ASN A 55 -6.38 -0.28 15.42
N PRO A 56 -5.96 -0.94 16.51
CA PRO A 56 -5.73 -2.38 16.51
C PRO A 56 -7.01 -3.21 16.35
N GLN A 57 -8.18 -2.68 16.70
CA GLN A 57 -9.45 -3.37 16.56
C GLN A 57 -9.88 -3.47 15.09
N THR A 58 -9.67 -2.41 14.31
CA THR A 58 -10.01 -2.38 12.88
C THR A 58 -8.83 -2.63 11.96
N GLN A 59 -7.61 -2.74 12.50
CA GLN A 59 -6.35 -2.86 11.75
C GLN A 59 -6.19 -1.73 10.72
N GLN A 60 -6.45 -0.50 11.16
CA GLN A 60 -6.43 0.69 10.31
C GLN A 60 -5.40 1.70 10.81
N VAL A 61 -4.63 2.28 9.89
CA VAL A 61 -3.71 3.38 10.14
C VAL A 61 -4.25 4.64 9.50
N ASP A 62 -4.44 5.68 10.29
CA ASP A 62 -4.84 7.01 9.79
C ASP A 62 -3.59 7.78 9.41
N VAL A 63 -3.37 7.99 8.11
CA VAL A 63 -2.18 8.68 7.61
C VAL A 63 -2.42 10.14 7.21
N GLY A 64 -3.69 10.58 7.23
CA GLY A 64 -4.13 11.91 6.85
C GLY A 64 -3.69 12.37 5.45
N ASN A 65 -4.12 13.57 5.07
CA ASN A 65 -3.94 14.09 3.70
C ASN A 65 -2.55 14.70 3.43
N ALA A 66 -1.74 14.93 4.47
CA ALA A 66 -0.49 15.71 4.36
C ALA A 66 0.59 15.02 3.52
N ASN A 67 0.42 13.73 3.24
CA ASN A 67 1.40 12.89 2.57
C ASN A 67 0.94 12.42 1.19
N GLN A 68 -0.20 12.90 0.68
CA GLN A 68 -0.68 12.56 -0.66
C GLN A 68 0.17 13.23 -1.76
N GLY A 69 0.19 12.63 -2.94
CA GLY A 69 0.78 13.23 -4.13
C GLY A 69 1.49 12.23 -5.03
N GLU A 70 1.84 12.68 -6.23
CA GLU A 70 2.57 11.85 -7.19
C GLU A 70 3.88 11.36 -6.56
N ASN A 71 4.16 10.06 -6.66
CA ASN A 71 5.33 9.39 -6.06
C ASN A 71 5.35 9.31 -4.53
N ALA A 72 4.29 9.73 -3.84
CA ALA A 72 4.21 9.55 -2.40
C ALA A 72 4.13 8.07 -2.02
N SER A 73 4.77 7.70 -0.91
CA SER A 73 4.74 6.34 -0.39
C SER A 73 4.98 6.31 1.11
N ILE A 74 4.46 5.27 1.74
CA ILE A 74 4.54 5.05 3.18
C ILE A 74 5.05 3.64 3.41
N TYR A 75 6.07 3.51 4.25
CA TYR A 75 6.54 2.24 4.76
C TYR A 75 6.27 2.16 6.27
N LEU A 76 5.29 1.35 6.66
CA LEU A 76 4.94 1.09 8.06
C LEU A 76 5.93 0.10 8.66
N THR A 77 6.85 0.58 9.50
CA THR A 77 8.01 -0.22 9.91
C THR A 77 7.64 -1.38 10.82
N LEU A 78 6.59 -1.22 11.64
CA LEU A 78 6.12 -2.28 12.53
C LEU A 78 5.58 -3.47 11.72
N PHE A 79 4.81 -3.18 10.67
CA PHE A 79 4.20 -4.21 9.82
C PHE A 79 5.10 -4.67 8.69
N MET A 80 6.21 -3.96 8.47
CA MET A 80 7.10 -4.12 7.32
C MET A 80 6.34 -3.97 6.01
N MET A 81 5.35 -3.08 5.95
CA MET A 81 4.44 -2.94 4.81
C MET A 81 4.65 -1.63 4.08
N GLY A 82 4.74 -1.68 2.75
CA GLY A 82 4.76 -0.51 1.90
C GLY A 82 3.38 -0.18 1.37
N PHE A 83 3.16 1.08 1.05
CA PHE A 83 2.01 1.61 0.30
C PHE A 83 2.49 2.72 -0.62
N MET A 84 1.88 2.83 -1.80
CA MET A 84 2.14 3.92 -2.74
C MET A 84 0.85 4.68 -3.01
N TRP A 85 0.95 6.00 -3.12
CA TRP A 85 -0.18 6.82 -3.57
C TRP A 85 -0.39 6.59 -5.07
N TRP A 86 -1.58 6.13 -5.43
CA TRP A 86 -1.95 5.84 -6.80
C TRP A 86 -3.43 6.12 -7.02
N ASP A 87 -3.73 6.99 -7.98
CA ASP A 87 -5.09 7.36 -8.40
C ASP A 87 -6.03 7.73 -7.25
N GLY A 88 -5.51 8.49 -6.27
CA GLY A 88 -6.30 8.94 -5.12
C GLY A 88 -6.35 7.96 -3.94
N TYR A 89 -5.59 6.88 -3.98
CA TYR A 89 -5.62 5.85 -2.93
C TYR A 89 -4.23 5.37 -2.51
N TRP A 90 -4.12 4.89 -1.27
CA TRP A 90 -2.96 4.14 -0.80
C TRP A 90 -3.06 2.68 -1.23
N VAL A 91 -2.26 2.30 -2.22
CA VAL A 91 -2.26 0.94 -2.79
C VAL A 91 -1.07 0.15 -2.25
N GLY A 92 -1.34 -1.05 -1.73
CA GLY A 92 -0.30 -1.96 -1.24
C GLY A 92 0.35 -2.80 -2.35
N HIS A 93 1.37 -3.59 -2.00
CA HIS A 93 2.11 -4.43 -2.95
C HIS A 93 1.20 -5.34 -3.81
N ASN A 94 0.16 -5.92 -3.22
CA ASN A 94 -0.78 -6.80 -3.91
C ASN A 94 -1.74 -6.07 -4.87
N GLY A 95 -1.66 -4.74 -4.97
CA GLY A 95 -2.48 -3.92 -5.85
C GLY A 95 -3.86 -3.59 -5.30
N TYR A 96 -4.08 -3.81 -4.00
CA TYR A 96 -5.34 -3.46 -3.35
C TYR A 96 -5.20 -2.14 -2.58
N TYR A 97 -6.29 -1.38 -2.57
CA TYR A 97 -6.47 -0.21 -1.72
C TYR A 97 -7.80 -0.30 -0.97
N TRP A 98 -7.91 0.45 0.12
CA TRP A 98 -9.14 0.56 0.89
C TRP A 98 -9.98 1.75 0.41
N ASN A 99 -11.24 1.53 0.07
CA ASN A 99 -12.16 2.60 -0.36
C ASN A 99 -13.09 3.13 0.75
N GLY A 100 -12.82 2.79 2.01
CA GLY A 100 -13.70 3.07 3.15
C GLY A 100 -14.59 1.90 3.56
N HIS A 101 -14.83 0.93 2.67
CA HIS A 101 -15.78 -0.18 2.90
C HIS A 101 -15.19 -1.55 2.59
N THR A 102 -14.38 -1.66 1.54
CA THR A 102 -13.76 -2.91 1.10
C THR A 102 -12.39 -2.67 0.46
N ASN A 103 -11.61 -3.73 0.34
CA ASN A 103 -10.39 -3.73 -0.44
C ASN A 103 -10.74 -3.86 -1.93
N VAL A 104 -10.26 -2.93 -2.74
CA VAL A 104 -10.50 -2.86 -4.18
C VAL A 104 -9.16 -3.02 -4.91
N TYR A 105 -9.14 -3.89 -5.91
CA TYR A 105 -7.96 -4.05 -6.77
C TYR A 105 -7.87 -2.88 -7.76
N VAL A 106 -6.68 -2.31 -7.94
CA VAL A 106 -6.41 -1.18 -8.86
C VAL A 106 -6.65 -1.51 -10.34
N LYS A 107 -6.90 -2.79 -10.68
CA LYS A 107 -7.15 -3.29 -12.05
C LYS A 107 -6.06 -2.92 -13.07
N ASN A 108 -4.84 -2.68 -12.60
CA ASN A 108 -3.70 -2.38 -13.46
C ASN A 108 -2.83 -3.64 -13.62
N VAL A 109 -2.81 -4.19 -14.84
CA VAL A 109 -2.04 -5.39 -15.19
C VAL A 109 -0.52 -5.22 -14.98
N ASN A 110 -0.03 -3.99 -14.98
CA ASN A 110 1.37 -3.65 -14.76
C ASN A 110 1.69 -3.23 -13.32
N TRP A 111 0.74 -3.36 -12.38
CA TRP A 111 0.93 -2.92 -11.00
C TRP A 111 2.18 -3.52 -10.36
N ASN A 112 2.38 -4.83 -10.46
CA ASN A 112 3.55 -5.49 -9.86
C ASN A 112 4.86 -4.97 -10.44
N ASN A 113 4.91 -4.69 -11.75
CA ASN A 113 6.10 -4.11 -12.38
C ASN A 113 6.33 -2.68 -11.90
N HIS A 114 5.28 -1.88 -11.81
CA HIS A 114 5.34 -0.51 -11.30
C HIS A 114 5.84 -0.47 -9.84
N TRP A 115 5.22 -1.28 -8.98
CA TRP A 115 5.60 -1.47 -7.59
C TRP A 115 7.08 -1.85 -7.45
N ASN A 116 7.49 -2.92 -8.13
CA ASN A 116 8.85 -3.42 -8.04
C ASN A 116 9.85 -2.37 -8.50
N ASN A 117 9.59 -1.72 -9.64
CA ASN A 117 10.46 -0.66 -10.14
C ASN A 117 10.60 0.49 -9.13
N TYR A 118 9.49 0.95 -8.54
CA TYR A 118 9.52 2.02 -7.56
C TYR A 118 10.31 1.64 -6.30
N TRP A 119 9.99 0.49 -5.68
CA TRP A 119 10.59 0.11 -4.39
C TRP A 119 12.07 -0.32 -4.50
N HIS A 120 12.46 -0.93 -5.62
CA HIS A 120 13.86 -1.32 -5.85
C HIS A 120 14.75 -0.13 -6.26
N ASN A 121 14.20 0.83 -7.01
CA ASN A 121 14.97 1.93 -7.55
C ASN A 121 14.69 3.24 -6.80
N THR A 122 13.51 3.83 -6.99
CA THR A 122 13.17 5.17 -6.48
C THR A 122 13.20 5.24 -4.95
N TRP A 123 12.50 4.33 -4.27
CA TRP A 123 12.47 4.29 -2.81
C TRP A 123 13.86 4.03 -2.23
N ASN A 124 14.56 3.02 -2.75
CA ASN A 124 15.88 2.66 -2.25
C ASN A 124 16.88 3.81 -2.39
N GLN A 125 16.88 4.51 -3.52
CA GLN A 125 17.71 5.70 -3.71
C GLN A 125 17.41 6.78 -2.67
N LYS A 126 16.12 7.08 -2.43
CA LYS A 126 15.70 8.05 -1.41
C LYS A 126 16.11 7.61 -0.01
N TRP A 127 15.97 6.33 0.31
CA TRP A 127 16.41 5.76 1.58
C TRP A 127 17.92 5.89 1.77
N GLN A 128 18.74 5.55 0.76
CA GLN A 128 20.20 5.69 0.87
C GLN A 128 20.60 7.14 1.15
N ASN A 129 19.95 8.11 0.51
CA ASN A 129 20.22 9.52 0.75
C ASN A 129 19.83 9.93 2.17
N TYR A 130 18.64 9.53 2.62
CA TYR A 130 18.15 9.78 3.97
C TYR A 130 19.06 9.13 5.02
N TYR A 131 19.35 7.84 4.88
CA TYR A 131 20.25 7.09 5.73
C TYR A 131 21.63 7.74 5.82
N ASN A 132 22.25 8.12 4.70
CA ASN A 132 23.58 8.73 4.72
C ASN A 132 23.61 10.08 5.46
N LYS A 133 22.53 10.85 5.41
CA LYS A 133 22.38 12.11 6.15
C LYS A 133 22.25 11.88 7.66
N HIS A 134 21.62 10.78 8.08
CA HIS A 134 21.24 10.54 9.47
C HIS A 134 22.06 9.44 10.19
N LYS A 135 22.85 8.62 9.48
CA LYS A 135 23.54 7.44 10.06
C LYS A 135 24.50 7.74 11.22
N ASN A 136 24.99 8.98 11.30
CA ASN A 136 25.88 9.42 12.37
C ASN A 136 25.13 10.11 13.53
N ASP A 137 23.82 10.32 13.42
CA ASP A 137 22.99 10.84 14.50
C ASP A 137 22.79 9.73 15.56
N PRO A 138 23.20 9.95 16.83
CA PRO A 138 23.08 8.94 17.87
C PRO A 138 21.63 8.50 18.14
N ASN A 139 20.66 9.38 17.86
CA ASN A 139 19.24 9.16 18.08
C ASN A 139 18.52 8.57 16.87
N PHE A 140 19.22 8.35 15.75
CA PHE A 140 18.60 7.78 14.56
C PHE A 140 18.23 6.31 14.77
N PRO A 141 16.92 5.96 14.84
CA PRO A 141 16.50 4.61 15.21
C PRO A 141 16.87 3.55 14.17
N TYR A 142 17.17 3.95 12.94
CA TYR A 142 17.46 3.07 11.82
C TYR A 142 18.94 3.07 11.41
N LYS A 143 19.86 3.48 12.30
CA LYS A 143 21.30 3.53 12.01
C LYS A 143 21.92 2.20 11.56
N ASN A 144 21.31 1.07 11.93
CA ASN A 144 21.73 -0.27 11.51
C ASN A 144 20.99 -0.80 10.26
N ASN A 145 20.02 -0.05 9.72
CA ASN A 145 19.17 -0.47 8.60
C ASN A 145 19.61 0.25 7.32
N ARG A 146 20.79 -0.09 6.79
CA ARG A 146 21.26 0.52 5.54
C ARG A 146 20.34 0.18 4.35
N SER A 147 19.65 -0.95 4.38
CA SER A 147 18.66 -1.34 3.39
C SER A 147 17.33 -1.70 4.07
N TRP A 148 16.23 -1.50 3.36
CA TRP A 148 14.94 -2.04 3.72
C TRP A 148 14.63 -3.26 2.86
N PRO A 149 13.97 -4.29 3.40
CA PRO A 149 13.50 -5.40 2.58
C PRO A 149 12.56 -4.88 1.50
N HIS A 150 12.91 -5.15 0.24
CA HIS A 150 12.09 -4.79 -0.93
C HIS A 150 10.80 -5.63 -1.01
N HIS A 151 10.75 -6.74 -0.26
CA HIS A 151 9.56 -7.53 -0.04
C HIS A 151 8.86 -7.04 1.22
N SER A 152 8.13 -5.94 1.10
CA SER A 152 7.21 -5.54 2.15
C SER A 152 6.23 -6.69 2.43
N GLY A 153 5.91 -6.93 3.70
CA GLY A 153 4.94 -7.93 4.15
C GLY A 153 3.72 -7.95 3.24
N GLN A 154 3.41 -9.11 2.69
CA GLN A 154 2.26 -9.28 1.84
C GLN A 154 1.01 -9.26 2.73
N LEU A 155 0.05 -8.39 2.45
CA LEU A 155 -1.32 -8.72 2.80
C LEU A 155 -1.64 -10.05 2.10
N PRO A 156 -2.27 -11.01 2.78
CA PRO A 156 -2.82 -12.19 2.14
C PRO A 156 -3.58 -11.71 0.92
N SER A 157 -3.26 -12.28 -0.24
CA SER A 157 -4.19 -12.23 -1.34
C SER A 157 -5.47 -12.84 -0.83
N HIS A 158 -6.48 -12.04 -0.51
CA HIS A 158 -7.84 -12.55 -0.56
C HIS A 158 -7.95 -13.19 -1.93
N ASP A 159 -8.22 -14.49 -1.94
CA ASP A 159 -8.32 -15.32 -3.13
C ASP A 159 -8.83 -14.45 -4.26
N ARG A 160 -8.01 -14.26 -5.31
CA ARG A 160 -8.48 -13.66 -6.55
C ARG A 160 -9.83 -14.33 -6.79
N PRO A 161 -10.95 -13.60 -6.85
CA PRO A 161 -12.17 -14.20 -7.36
C PRO A 161 -11.72 -14.83 -8.66
N HIS A 162 -11.82 -16.16 -8.76
CA HIS A 162 -11.46 -16.88 -9.96
C HIS A 162 -12.14 -16.11 -11.08
N GLU A 163 -11.36 -15.32 -11.83
CA GLU A 163 -11.81 -14.81 -13.11
C GLU A 163 -12.15 -16.08 -13.84
N HIS A 164 -13.45 -16.30 -14.00
CA HIS A 164 -14.00 -17.49 -14.60
C HIS A 164 -13.19 -17.76 -15.86
N SER A 165 -12.37 -18.79 -15.82
CA SER A 165 -11.94 -19.47 -17.03
C SER A 165 -13.24 -19.83 -17.73
N SER A 166 -13.62 -19.07 -18.74
CA SER A 166 -14.77 -19.40 -19.57
C SER A 166 -14.56 -20.84 -20.06
N PRO A 167 -15.43 -21.79 -19.68
CA PRO A 167 -15.39 -23.10 -20.27
C PRO A 167 -16.07 -23.02 -21.64
N GLN A 168 -15.45 -23.67 -22.64
CA GLN A 168 -15.99 -23.95 -23.98
C GLN A 168 -15.90 -22.74 -24.95
N GLN A 169 -15.41 -22.87 -26.18
CA GLN A 169 -15.61 -23.98 -27.11
C GLN A 169 -14.31 -24.38 -27.82
N ARG A 170 -13.99 -25.68 -27.74
CA ARG A 170 -13.43 -26.41 -28.88
C ARG A 170 -14.52 -26.42 -29.94
N GLU A 171 -14.33 -25.72 -31.05
CA GLU A 171 -15.04 -26.03 -32.29
C GLU A 171 -14.05 -26.09 -33.46
N HIS A 172 -13.76 -27.34 -33.81
CA HIS A 172 -13.59 -27.84 -35.17
C HIS A 172 -12.47 -27.26 -36.07
N ASP A 173 -11.28 -27.85 -35.92
CA ASP A 173 -10.43 -28.21 -37.07
C ASP A 173 -11.22 -29.11 -38.04
N PHE A 174 -11.95 -28.52 -38.99
CA PHE A 174 -12.43 -29.24 -40.19
C PHE A 174 -12.83 -28.26 -41.30
N HIS A 175 -11.85 -27.74 -42.04
CA HIS A 175 -12.04 -27.33 -43.43
C HIS A 175 -10.74 -27.60 -44.19
N ARG A 176 -10.64 -28.79 -44.79
CA ARG A 176 -10.75 -29.01 -46.24
C ARG A 176 -9.98 -27.98 -47.06
N ASN A 177 -8.80 -28.44 -47.46
CA ASN A 177 -8.07 -28.07 -48.66
C ASN A 177 -9.00 -27.96 -49.89
N PRO A 178 -8.86 -26.90 -50.71
CA PRO A 178 -9.01 -27.14 -52.14
C PRO A 178 -8.03 -26.35 -53.02
N ARG A 179 -7.67 -27.02 -54.13
CA ARG A 179 -7.12 -26.54 -55.41
C ARG A 179 -5.59 -26.46 -55.49
N GLU A 180 -5.00 -27.41 -56.22
CA GLU A 180 -4.85 -27.35 -57.69
C GLU A 180 -4.23 -26.02 -58.13
N ARG A 181 -2.93 -26.08 -58.41
CA ARG A 181 -2.28 -25.18 -59.35
C ARG A 181 -1.47 -26.02 -60.32
N ASP A 182 -1.95 -26.05 -61.54
CA ASP A 182 -1.23 -26.45 -62.75
C ASP A 182 0.16 -25.82 -62.78
N PHE A 183 1.17 -26.64 -63.04
CA PHE A 183 2.39 -26.20 -63.73
C PHE A 183 2.91 -27.33 -64.61
N ARG A 184 2.64 -27.16 -65.91
CA ARG A 184 3.31 -27.71 -67.11
C ARG A 184 3.09 -29.18 -67.46
#